data_AF-A0A420MM66-F1
#
_entry.id   AF-A0A420MM66-F1
#
_cell.length_a   1.000
_cell.length_b   1.000
_cell.length_c   1.000
_cell.angle_alpha   90.00
_cell.angle_beta   90.00
_cell.angle_gamma   90.00
#
_symmetry.space_group_name_H-M   'P 1'
#
loop_
_entity.id
_entity.type
_entity.pdbx_description
1 polymer ?
#
loop_
_entity_poly.entity_id
_entity_poly.type
_entity_poly.pdbx_seq_one_letter_code
_entity_poly.pdbx_strand_id
1 'polypeptide(L)'
;DDSHMSSAKASKFRSFKNESSLTSYFRITKQLLAYYYRVVYRDDGHFTREGENHVVPRDIIETTPLQRQAMEDVISALRRRDKAVKGASSCDKKEGIANRDYDKRDAELKHTIRKFYISLICQTVGSRPFRSAILSFCAMLSRKKALTRRVDNEQHKRCTWREPGNFNSNLSALTWTAQLILFDFVCFQKQDDEDGIPDLLDQMCKKYFQQMAETPFGHVLQWRLYLFAASRTSLTKHQARWSLDGETVDYMGTKLHMEQVTQLVESEFRQAHSLLYDKLLFGMRDIAPIEAWRLHDDLDVDDYGASWLTDERNREILAGTHDALLRQIEERAD
;
A
#
# COMPACT_ATOMS: atom_id res chain seq x y z
N ASP A 1 -30.72 33.63 -6.70
CA ASP A 1 -30.34 33.88 -5.29
C ASP A 1 -30.08 32.55 -4.59
N ASP A 2 -29.23 31.69 -5.16
CA ASP A 2 -27.77 31.83 -5.27
C ASP A 2 -27.05 31.73 -3.92
N SER A 3 -26.64 30.49 -3.65
CA SER A 3 -25.24 30.12 -3.41
C SER A 3 -24.53 30.82 -2.26
N HIS A 4 -24.51 30.15 -1.10
CA HIS A 4 -23.32 30.16 -0.22
C HIS A 4 -23.31 28.93 0.69
N MET A 5 -23.34 27.73 0.12
CA MET A 5 -22.80 26.55 0.81
C MET A 5 -21.32 26.44 0.45
N SER A 6 -20.51 27.08 1.28
CA SER A 6 -19.04 27.06 1.32
C SER A 6 -18.41 25.78 0.76
N SER A 7 -17.94 25.89 -0.49
CA SER A 7 -17.05 24.97 -1.21
C SER A 7 -15.59 25.04 -0.67
N ALA A 8 -15.39 25.20 0.63
CA ALA A 8 -14.06 25.40 1.22
C ALA A 8 -13.40 24.10 1.75
N LYS A 9 -14.02 22.92 1.55
CA LYS A 9 -13.46 21.63 1.99
C LYS A 9 -13.50 20.52 0.93
N ALA A 10 -13.66 20.87 -0.34
CA ALA A 10 -13.29 19.96 -1.41
C ALA A 10 -11.76 20.05 -1.57
N SER A 11 -11.02 19.30 -0.75
CA SER A 11 -9.66 18.90 -1.12
C SER A 11 -9.77 18.39 -2.56
N LYS A 12 -9.17 19.13 -3.51
CA LYS A 12 -9.11 18.68 -4.91
C LYS A 12 -8.64 17.24 -4.87
N PHE A 13 -9.38 16.33 -5.52
CA PHE A 13 -8.94 14.95 -5.67
C PHE A 13 -7.47 14.99 -6.10
N ARG A 14 -6.56 14.39 -5.30
CA ARG A 14 -5.16 14.30 -5.68
C ARG A 14 -5.12 13.68 -7.07
N SER A 15 -4.57 14.39 -8.05
CA SER A 15 -4.42 13.92 -9.42
C SER A 15 -3.57 12.65 -9.47
N PHE A 16 -2.66 12.50 -8.51
CA PHE A 16 -1.73 11.37 -8.42
C PHE A 16 -1.73 10.73 -7.04
N LYS A 17 -1.53 9.41 -7.01
CA LYS A 17 -1.34 8.63 -5.79
C LYS A 17 0.15 8.59 -5.45
N ASN A 18 0.51 8.74 -4.17
CA ASN A 18 1.90 8.69 -3.72
C ASN A 18 2.57 7.36 -4.13
N GLU A 19 3.80 7.42 -4.62
CA GLU A 19 4.54 6.26 -5.17
C GLU A 19 4.70 5.10 -4.17
N SER A 20 4.98 5.43 -2.91
CA SER A 20 5.08 4.44 -1.82
C SER A 20 3.77 3.67 -1.62
N SER A 21 2.63 4.34 -1.81
CA SER A 21 1.31 3.71 -1.76
C SER A 21 1.10 2.78 -2.94
N LEU A 22 1.46 3.21 -4.16
CA LEU A 22 1.36 2.39 -5.38
C LEU A 22 2.19 1.11 -5.26
N THR A 23 3.42 1.22 -4.75
CA THR A 23 4.29 0.07 -4.51
C THR A 23 3.63 -0.95 -3.57
N SER A 24 3.05 -0.47 -2.46
CA SER A 24 2.34 -1.34 -1.52
C SER A 24 1.09 -1.96 -2.16
N TYR A 25 0.34 -1.19 -2.93
CA TYR A 25 -0.91 -1.64 -3.55
C TYR A 25 -0.67 -2.72 -4.59
N PHE A 26 0.28 -2.49 -5.49
CA PHE A 26 0.67 -3.49 -6.49
C PHE A 26 1.27 -4.72 -5.85
N ARG A 27 2.00 -4.59 -4.73
CA ARG A 27 2.48 -5.75 -3.96
C ARG A 27 1.33 -6.60 -3.45
N ILE A 28 0.30 -6.02 -2.85
CA ILE A 28 -0.87 -6.75 -2.34
C ILE A 28 -1.61 -7.46 -3.50
N THR A 29 -1.79 -6.79 -4.63
CA THR A 29 -2.43 -7.40 -5.81
C THR A 29 -1.59 -8.54 -6.41
N LYS A 30 -0.26 -8.39 -6.49
CA LYS A 30 0.64 -9.50 -6.89
C LYS A 30 0.55 -10.67 -5.91
N GLN A 31 0.39 -10.42 -4.62
CA GLN A 31 0.16 -11.47 -3.63
C GLN A 31 -1.17 -12.19 -3.85
N LEU A 32 -2.25 -11.50 -4.27
CA LEU A 32 -3.51 -12.15 -4.64
C LEU A 32 -3.31 -13.10 -5.83
N LEU A 33 -2.59 -12.70 -6.88
CA LEU A 33 -2.28 -13.58 -8.01
C LEU A 33 -1.48 -14.81 -7.57
N ALA A 34 -0.44 -14.60 -6.76
CA ALA A 34 0.36 -15.69 -6.21
C ALA A 34 -0.46 -16.62 -5.30
N TYR A 35 -1.36 -16.05 -4.49
CA TYR A 35 -2.29 -16.80 -3.65
C TYR A 35 -3.21 -17.68 -4.49
N TYR A 36 -3.86 -17.11 -5.51
CA TYR A 36 -4.72 -17.88 -6.40
C TYR A 36 -3.95 -19.03 -7.05
N TYR A 37 -2.77 -18.74 -7.62
CA TYR A 37 -1.95 -19.76 -8.27
C TYR A 37 -1.59 -20.91 -7.31
N ARG A 38 -1.10 -20.59 -6.10
CA ARG A 38 -0.61 -21.59 -5.14
C ARG A 38 -1.72 -22.35 -4.42
N VAL A 39 -2.78 -21.66 -4.03
CA VAL A 39 -3.83 -22.20 -3.16
C VAL A 39 -4.99 -22.78 -3.95
N VAL A 40 -5.31 -22.18 -5.10
CA VAL A 40 -6.53 -22.49 -5.84
C VAL A 40 -6.22 -23.30 -7.10
N TYR A 41 -5.28 -22.83 -7.91
CA TYR A 41 -5.00 -23.41 -9.23
C TYR A 41 -4.15 -24.69 -9.18
N ARG A 42 -3.09 -24.71 -8.37
CA ARG A 42 -2.17 -25.86 -8.30
C ARG A 42 -2.80 -27.09 -7.66
N ASP A 43 -2.61 -28.24 -8.30
CA ASP A 43 -3.16 -29.52 -7.87
C ASP A 43 -2.53 -30.13 -6.63
N ASP A 44 -1.27 -29.81 -6.36
CA ASP A 44 -0.59 -30.17 -5.12
C ASP A 44 -0.91 -29.20 -3.96
N GLY A 45 -1.63 -28.11 -4.25
CA GLY A 45 -2.01 -27.09 -3.28
C GLY A 45 -0.82 -26.37 -2.62
N HIS A 46 -1.10 -25.59 -1.59
CA HIS A 46 -0.08 -24.89 -0.79
C HIS A 46 -0.05 -25.34 0.67
N PHE A 47 -1.18 -25.83 1.18
CA PHE A 47 -1.36 -26.15 2.60
C PHE A 47 -1.15 -27.65 2.82
N THR A 48 -0.35 -27.99 3.83
CA THR A 48 -0.19 -29.37 4.30
C THR A 48 -1.46 -29.81 5.03
N ARG A 49 -1.95 -31.01 4.72
CA ARG A 49 -3.04 -31.64 5.44
C ARG A 49 -2.45 -32.52 6.54
N GLU A 50 -2.93 -32.34 7.76
CA GLU A 50 -2.53 -33.14 8.93
C GLU A 50 -3.38 -34.42 9.10
N GLY A 51 -4.42 -34.57 8.29
CA GLY A 51 -5.30 -35.75 8.23
C GLY A 51 -6.39 -35.55 7.16
N GLU A 52 -7.14 -36.62 6.84
CA GLU A 52 -8.17 -36.60 5.78
C GLU A 52 -9.29 -35.58 6.05
N ASN A 53 -9.59 -35.30 7.32
CA ASN A 53 -10.65 -34.37 7.73
C ASN A 53 -10.19 -32.90 7.83
N HIS A 54 -8.91 -32.60 7.61
CA HIS A 54 -8.41 -31.23 7.71
C HIS A 54 -8.81 -30.43 6.46
N VAL A 55 -9.83 -29.58 6.62
CA VAL A 55 -10.30 -28.65 5.59
C VAL A 55 -9.29 -27.53 5.38
N VAL A 56 -8.78 -27.38 4.16
CA VAL A 56 -7.90 -26.29 3.76
C VAL A 56 -8.65 -25.30 2.85
N PRO A 57 -8.15 -24.06 2.64
CA PRO A 57 -8.86 -23.07 1.82
C PRO A 57 -9.26 -23.56 0.42
N ARG A 58 -8.46 -24.45 -0.18
CA ARG A 58 -8.77 -25.05 -1.49
C ARG A 58 -10.08 -25.85 -1.50
N ASP A 59 -10.47 -26.43 -0.37
CA ASP A 59 -11.71 -27.22 -0.24
C ASP A 59 -12.96 -26.34 -0.15
N ILE A 60 -12.79 -25.06 0.16
CA ILE A 60 -13.88 -24.08 0.35
C ILE A 60 -14.05 -23.19 -0.88
N ILE A 61 -12.93 -22.83 -1.53
CA ILE A 61 -12.93 -21.95 -2.69
C ILE A 61 -13.54 -22.67 -3.89
N GLU A 62 -14.56 -22.06 -4.51
CA GLU A 62 -15.22 -22.59 -5.70
C GLU A 62 -14.89 -21.71 -6.90
N THR A 63 -13.97 -22.17 -7.75
CA THR A 63 -13.60 -21.45 -8.97
C THR A 63 -14.66 -21.58 -10.04
N THR A 64 -15.03 -20.47 -10.68
CA THR A 64 -15.88 -20.51 -11.87
C THR A 64 -15.10 -21.09 -13.07
N PRO A 65 -15.78 -21.69 -14.07
CA PRO A 65 -15.13 -22.12 -15.30
C PRO A 65 -14.34 -21.00 -15.98
N LEU A 66 -14.88 -19.77 -15.94
CA LEU A 66 -14.22 -18.59 -16.49
C LEU A 66 -12.91 -18.26 -15.77
N GLN A 67 -12.88 -18.35 -14.44
CA GLN A 67 -11.66 -18.10 -13.65
C GLN A 67 -10.58 -19.14 -13.91
N ARG A 68 -10.98 -20.42 -14.03
CA ARG A 68 -10.06 -21.51 -14.36
C ARG A 68 -9.46 -21.32 -15.75
N GLN A 69 -10.31 -21.12 -16.75
CA GLN A 69 -9.87 -20.88 -18.13
C GLN A 69 -8.97 -19.65 -18.22
N ALA A 70 -9.34 -18.53 -17.58
CA ALA A 70 -8.52 -17.32 -17.61
C ALA A 70 -7.13 -17.52 -16.98
N MET A 71 -7.03 -18.32 -15.91
CA MET A 71 -5.72 -18.68 -15.35
C MET A 71 -4.93 -19.60 -16.29
N GLU A 72 -5.57 -20.58 -16.92
CA GLU A 72 -4.93 -21.46 -17.92
C GLU A 72 -4.40 -20.66 -19.13
N ASP A 73 -5.14 -19.66 -19.57
CA ASP A 73 -4.73 -18.74 -20.63
C ASP A 73 -3.49 -17.94 -20.22
N VAL A 74 -3.45 -17.43 -18.98
CA VAL A 74 -2.28 -16.73 -18.42
C VAL A 74 -1.05 -17.64 -18.41
N ILE A 75 -1.19 -18.87 -17.90
CA ILE A 75 -0.09 -19.85 -17.87
C ILE A 75 0.36 -20.22 -19.29
N SER A 76 -0.57 -20.36 -20.23
CA SER A 76 -0.27 -20.67 -21.63
C SER A 76 0.43 -19.52 -22.36
N ALA A 77 0.05 -18.27 -22.08
CA ALA A 77 0.74 -17.08 -22.57
C ALA A 77 2.17 -16.99 -22.02
N LEU A 78 2.36 -17.23 -20.72
CA LEU A 78 3.68 -17.28 -20.07
C LEU A 78 4.58 -18.35 -20.68
N ARG A 79 4.07 -19.58 -20.86
CA ARG A 79 4.83 -20.69 -21.48
C ARG A 79 5.27 -20.37 -22.91
N ARG A 80 4.41 -19.72 -23.70
CA ARG A 80 4.74 -19.30 -25.07
C ARG A 80 5.83 -18.23 -25.07
N ARG A 81 5.78 -17.27 -24.14
CA ARG A 81 6.82 -16.26 -23.95
C ARG A 81 8.16 -16.88 -23.57
N ASP A 82 8.18 -17.81 -22.62
CA ASP A 82 9.41 -18.49 -22.18
C ASP A 82 10.06 -19.31 -23.30
N LYS A 83 9.26 -20.03 -24.09
CA LYS A 83 9.76 -20.78 -25.26
C LYS A 83 10.42 -19.86 -26.29
N ALA A 84 9.85 -18.68 -26.52
CA ALA A 84 10.41 -17.71 -27.46
C ALA A 84 11.73 -17.11 -26.97
N VAL A 85 11.83 -16.77 -25.68
CA VAL A 85 13.09 -16.28 -25.08
C VAL A 85 14.20 -17.34 -25.17
N LYS A 86 13.87 -18.61 -24.90
CA LYS A 86 14.82 -19.72 -25.04
C LYS A 86 15.20 -19.99 -26.51
N GLY A 87 14.25 -19.93 -27.43
CA GLY A 87 14.49 -20.13 -28.87
C GLY A 87 15.27 -19.00 -29.54
N ALA A 88 15.12 -17.75 -29.08
CA ALA A 88 15.84 -16.59 -29.61
C ALA A 88 17.32 -16.54 -29.23
N SER A 89 17.76 -17.34 -28.25
CA SER A 89 19.18 -17.46 -27.88
C SER A 89 20.04 -18.24 -28.91
N SER A 90 19.42 -18.79 -29.97
CA SER A 90 20.05 -19.69 -30.94
C SER A 90 20.12 -19.17 -32.38
N CYS A 91 19.68 -17.94 -32.69
CA CYS A 91 19.66 -17.48 -34.08
C CYS A 91 19.93 -15.97 -34.24
N ASP A 92 20.78 -15.66 -35.23
CA ASP A 92 21.26 -14.34 -35.57
C ASP A 92 20.14 -13.32 -35.85
N LYS A 93 20.41 -12.11 -35.34
CA LYS A 93 19.56 -10.93 -35.25
C LYS A 93 18.81 -10.55 -36.54
N LYS A 94 17.48 -10.61 -36.48
CA LYS A 94 16.58 -9.69 -37.21
C LYS A 94 15.82 -8.82 -36.21
N GLU A 95 16.46 -7.74 -35.75
CA GLU A 95 16.01 -6.87 -34.64
C GLU A 95 14.60 -6.27 -34.86
N GLY A 96 14.16 -6.03 -36.09
CA GLY A 96 12.83 -5.44 -36.38
C GLY A 96 11.62 -6.39 -36.26
N ILE A 97 11.78 -7.69 -36.52
CA ILE A 97 10.70 -8.69 -36.44
C ILE A 97 10.57 -9.23 -35.01
N ALA A 98 11.70 -9.38 -34.32
CA ALA A 98 11.75 -9.84 -32.93
C ALA A 98 10.99 -8.91 -31.98
N ASN A 99 11.07 -7.58 -32.20
CA ASN A 99 10.43 -6.59 -31.34
C ASN A 99 8.89 -6.62 -31.48
N ARG A 100 8.36 -6.70 -32.71
CA ARG A 100 6.91 -6.75 -32.96
C ARG A 100 6.25 -8.03 -32.42
N ASP A 101 6.95 -9.16 -32.48
CA ASP A 101 6.48 -10.44 -31.91
C ASP A 101 6.56 -10.45 -30.38
N TYR A 102 7.54 -9.75 -29.80
CA TYR A 102 7.62 -9.53 -28.36
C TYR A 102 6.46 -8.65 -27.87
N ASP A 103 6.20 -7.51 -28.52
CA ASP A 103 5.11 -6.59 -28.18
C ASP A 103 3.74 -7.28 -28.28
N LYS A 104 3.52 -8.08 -29.32
CA LYS A 104 2.28 -8.85 -29.50
C LYS A 104 2.08 -9.86 -28.36
N ARG A 105 3.13 -10.56 -27.94
CA ARG A 105 3.06 -11.52 -26.82
C ARG A 105 2.88 -10.82 -25.47
N ASP A 106 3.47 -9.64 -25.29
CA ASP A 106 3.28 -8.83 -24.10
C ASP A 106 1.83 -8.32 -24.00
N ALA A 107 1.25 -7.88 -25.12
CA ALA A 107 -0.16 -7.52 -25.21
C ALA A 107 -1.09 -8.70 -24.92
N GLU A 108 -0.78 -9.90 -25.45
CA GLU A 108 -1.53 -11.13 -25.15
C GLU A 108 -1.48 -11.48 -23.65
N LEU A 109 -0.30 -11.40 -23.03
CA LEU A 109 -0.15 -11.65 -21.60
C LEU A 109 -0.93 -10.63 -20.77
N LYS A 110 -0.84 -9.33 -21.09
CA LYS A 110 -1.62 -8.27 -20.43
C LYS A 110 -3.11 -8.53 -20.55
N HIS A 111 -3.59 -8.94 -21.72
CA HIS A 111 -5.00 -9.25 -21.97
C HIS A 111 -5.51 -10.43 -21.15
N THR A 112 -4.74 -11.52 -21.10
CA THR A 112 -5.10 -12.71 -20.31
C THR A 112 -5.10 -12.42 -18.80
N ILE A 113 -4.13 -11.64 -18.32
CA ILE A 113 -4.08 -11.18 -16.92
C ILE A 113 -5.30 -10.29 -16.59
N ARG A 114 -5.68 -9.36 -17.48
CA ARG A 114 -6.87 -8.53 -17.30
C ARG A 114 -8.14 -9.37 -17.21
N LYS A 115 -8.34 -10.30 -18.15
CA LYS A 115 -9.48 -11.24 -18.13
C LYS A 115 -9.55 -12.02 -16.83
N PHE A 116 -8.40 -12.50 -16.36
CA PHE A 116 -8.32 -13.21 -15.09
C PHE A 116 -8.78 -12.34 -13.91
N TYR A 117 -8.25 -11.13 -13.75
CA TYR A 117 -8.70 -10.25 -12.66
C TYR A 117 -10.17 -9.88 -12.76
N ILE A 118 -10.68 -9.56 -13.97
CA ILE A 118 -12.10 -9.26 -14.17
C ILE A 118 -12.97 -10.47 -13.77
N SER A 119 -12.55 -11.70 -14.08
CA SER A 119 -13.28 -12.91 -13.66
C SER A 119 -13.31 -13.10 -12.14
N LEU A 120 -12.33 -12.57 -11.40
CA LEU A 120 -12.31 -12.57 -9.94
C LEU A 120 -13.17 -11.45 -9.34
N ILE A 121 -13.12 -10.25 -9.93
CA ILE A 121 -13.83 -9.05 -9.47
C ILE A 121 -15.33 -9.18 -9.74
N CYS A 122 -15.70 -9.55 -10.98
CA CYS A 122 -17.07 -9.53 -11.50
C CYS A 122 -17.75 -10.90 -11.32
N GLN A 123 -17.95 -11.31 -10.07
CA GLN A 123 -18.69 -12.53 -9.71
C GLN A 123 -19.65 -12.27 -8.55
N THR A 124 -20.66 -13.12 -8.44
CA THR A 124 -21.56 -13.18 -7.27
C THR A 124 -21.15 -14.34 -6.38
N VAL A 125 -21.10 -14.12 -5.06
CA VAL A 125 -20.70 -15.12 -4.06
C VAL A 125 -21.87 -15.58 -3.18
N GLY A 126 -22.97 -14.81 -3.18
CA GLY A 126 -24.15 -15.09 -2.37
C GLY A 126 -23.83 -15.19 -0.87
N SER A 127 -24.53 -16.08 -0.17
CA SER A 127 -24.41 -16.32 1.27
C SER A 127 -23.13 -17.07 1.71
N ARG A 128 -22.28 -17.48 0.76
CA ARG A 128 -21.05 -18.25 1.02
C ARG A 128 -19.82 -17.46 0.57
N PRO A 129 -19.45 -16.37 1.27
CA PRO A 129 -18.42 -15.42 0.82
C PRO A 129 -17.05 -16.07 0.55
N PHE A 130 -16.63 -17.01 1.39
CA PHE A 130 -15.30 -17.63 1.29
C PHE A 130 -15.13 -18.62 0.13
N ARG A 131 -16.19 -18.86 -0.67
CA ARG A 131 -16.07 -19.48 -1.99
C ARG A 131 -15.26 -18.62 -2.96
N SER A 132 -15.23 -17.30 -2.75
CA SER A 132 -14.37 -16.41 -3.53
C SER A 132 -12.92 -16.48 -3.08
N ALA A 133 -12.02 -16.66 -4.05
CA ALA A 133 -10.58 -16.56 -3.83
C ALA A 133 -10.15 -15.19 -3.27
N ILE A 134 -10.83 -14.10 -3.65
CA ILE A 134 -10.54 -12.75 -3.12
C ILE A 134 -10.86 -12.69 -1.63
N LEU A 135 -12.05 -13.14 -1.22
CA LEU A 135 -12.48 -13.07 0.18
C LEU A 135 -11.70 -14.03 1.06
N SER A 136 -11.36 -15.22 0.53
CA SER A 136 -10.42 -16.14 1.17
C SER A 136 -9.03 -15.53 1.35
N PHE A 137 -8.50 -14.85 0.34
CA PHE A 137 -7.23 -14.12 0.42
C PHE A 137 -7.28 -13.00 1.46
N CYS A 138 -8.37 -12.21 1.50
CA CYS A 138 -8.58 -11.19 2.52
C CYS A 138 -8.60 -11.78 3.93
N ALA A 139 -9.22 -12.95 4.12
CA ALA A 139 -9.18 -13.65 5.41
C ALA A 139 -7.74 -14.01 5.81
N MET A 140 -6.91 -14.48 4.88
CA MET A 140 -5.49 -14.74 5.15
C MET A 140 -4.71 -13.46 5.48
N LEU A 141 -4.99 -12.35 4.78
CA LEU A 141 -4.38 -11.05 5.05
C LEU A 141 -4.72 -10.48 6.43
N SER A 142 -5.85 -10.89 7.03
CA SER A 142 -6.25 -10.48 8.37
C SER A 142 -5.34 -11.05 9.48
N ARG A 143 -4.48 -12.01 9.15
CA ARG A 143 -3.55 -12.65 10.10
C ARG A 143 -2.17 -11.99 10.04
N LYS A 144 -1.51 -11.91 11.20
CA LYS A 144 -0.12 -11.51 11.37
C LYS A 144 0.72 -12.76 11.60
N LYS A 145 1.85 -12.86 10.91
CA LYS A 145 2.85 -13.91 11.19
C LYS A 145 3.39 -13.69 12.61
N ALA A 146 3.41 -14.73 13.43
CA ALA A 146 4.08 -14.67 14.73
C ALA A 146 5.56 -14.35 14.50
N LEU A 147 6.01 -13.18 14.98
CA LEU A 147 7.44 -12.91 15.08
C LEU A 147 7.98 -13.84 16.17
N THR A 148 8.84 -14.79 15.79
CA THR A 148 9.59 -15.59 16.75
C THR A 148 10.52 -14.67 17.53
N ARG A 149 10.08 -14.17 18.68
CA ARG A 149 11.02 -13.69 19.71
C ARG A 149 11.56 -14.96 20.38
N ARG A 150 12.84 -15.28 20.14
CA ARG A 150 13.59 -16.34 20.83
C ARG A 150 13.72 -15.96 22.32
N VAL A 151 12.67 -16.13 23.12
CA VAL A 151 12.82 -15.92 24.57
C VAL A 151 12.40 -17.14 25.37
N ASP A 152 11.38 -17.90 24.98
CA ASP A 152 10.98 -19.07 25.78
C ASP A 152 10.75 -20.32 24.92
N ASN A 153 11.33 -21.45 25.37
CA ASN A 153 11.33 -22.77 24.74
C ASN A 153 9.95 -23.46 24.65
N GLU A 154 8.85 -22.72 24.81
CA GLU A 154 7.47 -23.21 24.65
C GLU A 154 6.89 -22.66 23.35
N GLN A 155 7.13 -23.39 22.27
CA GLN A 155 6.97 -22.93 20.89
C GLN A 155 5.51 -22.91 20.41
N HIS A 156 4.64 -22.13 21.04
CA HIS A 156 3.33 -21.83 20.47
C HIS A 156 3.44 -20.63 19.53
N LYS A 157 3.74 -20.87 18.24
CA LYS A 157 3.66 -19.87 17.16
C LYS A 157 2.22 -19.40 16.96
N ARG A 158 1.67 -18.62 17.89
CA ARG A 158 0.29 -18.12 17.80
C ARG A 158 0.25 -16.97 16.79
N CYS A 159 -0.23 -17.25 15.59
CA CYS A 159 -0.62 -16.21 14.63
C CYS A 159 -1.70 -15.33 15.28
N THR A 160 -1.46 -14.02 15.33
CA THR A 160 -2.39 -13.03 15.88
C THR A 160 -3.18 -12.33 14.79
N TRP A 161 -4.30 -11.71 15.14
CA TRP A 161 -5.07 -10.89 14.20
C TRP A 161 -4.37 -9.55 13.95
N ARG A 162 -4.48 -9.02 12.73
CA ARG A 162 -4.06 -7.67 12.40
C ARG A 162 -4.98 -6.65 13.06
N GLU A 163 -4.41 -5.51 13.40
CA GLU A 163 -5.19 -4.38 13.90
C GLU A 163 -6.11 -3.83 12.81
N PRO A 164 -7.31 -3.31 13.16
CA PRO A 164 -8.31 -2.88 12.20
C PRO A 164 -7.77 -1.90 11.15
N GLY A 165 -7.00 -0.88 11.56
CA GLY A 165 -6.40 0.09 10.64
C GLY A 165 -5.45 -0.55 9.63
N ASN A 166 -4.55 -1.43 10.11
CA ASN A 166 -3.60 -2.13 9.25
C ASN A 166 -4.28 -3.08 8.26
N PHE A 167 -5.34 -3.77 8.68
CA PHE A 167 -6.11 -4.63 7.78
C PHE A 167 -6.93 -3.80 6.77
N ASN A 168 -7.54 -2.70 7.21
CA ASN A 168 -8.27 -1.78 6.35
C ASN A 168 -7.38 -1.17 5.24
N SER A 169 -6.10 -0.91 5.52
CA SER A 169 -5.15 -0.47 4.48
C SER A 169 -4.95 -1.53 3.39
N ASN A 170 -4.89 -2.82 3.75
CA ASN A 170 -4.81 -3.89 2.75
C ASN A 170 -6.09 -3.99 1.90
N LEU A 171 -7.26 -3.85 2.52
CA LEU A 171 -8.53 -3.86 1.79
C LEU A 171 -8.63 -2.64 0.85
N SER A 172 -8.16 -1.47 1.29
CA SER A 172 -8.11 -0.25 0.47
C SER A 172 -7.20 -0.40 -0.75
N ALA A 173 -6.06 -1.07 -0.59
CA ALA A 173 -5.17 -1.41 -1.69
C ALA A 173 -5.84 -2.29 -2.76
N LEU A 174 -6.55 -3.33 -2.32
CA LEU A 174 -7.31 -4.22 -3.21
C LEU A 174 -8.46 -3.50 -3.89
N THR A 175 -9.23 -2.70 -3.15
CA THR A 175 -10.33 -1.88 -3.70
C THR A 175 -9.81 -0.98 -4.82
N TRP A 176 -8.73 -0.23 -4.55
CA TRP A 176 -8.20 0.72 -5.53
C TRP A 176 -7.66 0.03 -6.78
N THR A 177 -6.93 -1.09 -6.62
CA THR A 177 -6.40 -1.83 -7.78
C THR A 177 -7.53 -2.46 -8.61
N ALA A 178 -8.59 -2.95 -7.96
CA ALA A 178 -9.74 -3.48 -8.67
C ALA A 178 -10.53 -2.40 -9.41
N GLN A 179 -10.66 -1.19 -8.84
CA GLN A 179 -11.24 -0.05 -9.53
C GLN A 179 -10.45 0.30 -10.79
N LEU A 180 -9.11 0.33 -10.72
CA LEU A 180 -8.29 0.55 -11.91
C LEU A 180 -8.46 -0.53 -12.97
N ILE A 181 -8.45 -1.80 -12.58
CA ILE A 181 -8.62 -2.92 -13.53
C ILE A 181 -10.01 -2.87 -14.17
N LEU A 182 -11.04 -2.55 -13.39
CA LEU A 182 -12.40 -2.40 -13.87
C LEU A 182 -12.50 -1.24 -14.87
N PHE A 183 -11.92 -0.09 -14.56
CA PHE A 183 -11.88 1.07 -15.43
C PHE A 183 -11.13 0.77 -16.74
N ASP A 184 -9.93 0.20 -16.65
CA ASP A 184 -9.13 -0.24 -17.82
C ASP A 184 -9.89 -1.24 -18.70
N PHE A 185 -10.64 -2.16 -18.09
CA PHE A 185 -11.51 -3.08 -18.82
C PHE A 185 -12.65 -2.36 -19.54
N VAL A 186 -13.33 -1.41 -18.90
CA VAL A 186 -14.42 -0.65 -19.51
C VAL A 186 -13.88 0.19 -20.68
N CYS A 187 -12.79 0.93 -20.48
CA CYS A 187 -12.14 1.69 -21.53
C CYS A 187 -11.74 0.79 -22.72
N PHE A 188 -11.24 -0.41 -22.45
CA PHE A 188 -10.90 -1.37 -23.51
C PHE A 188 -12.15 -1.87 -24.26
N GLN A 189 -13.26 -2.15 -23.58
CA GLN A 189 -14.51 -2.59 -24.21
C GLN A 189 -15.20 -1.49 -25.03
N LYS A 190 -14.97 -0.24 -24.66
CA LYS A 190 -15.58 0.96 -25.25
C LYS A 190 -14.56 1.81 -26.00
N GLN A 191 -13.45 1.22 -26.45
CA GLN A 191 -12.38 1.93 -27.15
C GLN A 191 -12.85 2.61 -28.45
N ASP A 192 -13.93 2.09 -29.06
CA ASP A 192 -14.53 2.63 -30.28
C ASP A 192 -15.77 3.51 -30.00
N ASP A 193 -16.13 3.70 -28.72
CA ASP A 193 -17.33 4.41 -28.24
C ASP A 193 -17.05 5.02 -26.85
N GLU A 194 -16.22 6.07 -26.81
CA GLU A 194 -15.79 6.70 -25.55
C GLU A 194 -16.97 7.27 -24.74
N ASP A 195 -18.01 7.78 -25.42
CA ASP A 195 -19.24 8.28 -24.80
C ASP A 195 -20.00 7.18 -24.03
N GLY A 196 -19.80 5.91 -24.39
CA GLY A 196 -20.36 4.75 -23.71
C GLY A 196 -19.58 4.29 -22.47
N ILE A 197 -18.40 4.86 -22.17
CA ILE A 197 -17.59 4.50 -21.00
C ILE A 197 -18.33 4.78 -19.68
N PRO A 198 -18.91 5.98 -19.43
CA PRO A 198 -19.58 6.28 -18.17
C PRO A 198 -20.73 5.33 -17.85
N ASP A 199 -21.55 5.00 -18.84
CA ASP A 199 -22.73 4.14 -18.66
C ASP A 199 -22.34 2.70 -18.32
N LEU A 200 -21.36 2.13 -19.05
CA LEU A 200 -20.89 0.79 -18.76
C LEU A 200 -20.18 0.73 -17.40
N LEU A 201 -19.39 1.74 -17.05
CA LEU A 201 -18.73 1.83 -15.76
C LEU A 201 -19.74 1.91 -14.61
N ASP A 202 -20.78 2.74 -14.74
CA ASP A 202 -21.85 2.86 -13.76
C ASP A 202 -22.60 1.53 -13.60
N GLN A 203 -22.94 0.86 -14.70
CA GLN A 203 -23.57 -0.47 -14.67
C GLN A 203 -22.71 -1.50 -13.93
N MET A 204 -21.41 -1.56 -14.24
CA MET A 204 -20.49 -2.50 -13.59
C MET A 204 -20.29 -2.16 -12.11
N CYS A 205 -20.16 -0.88 -11.76
CA CYS A 205 -20.06 -0.42 -10.38
C CYS A 205 -21.31 -0.81 -9.60
N LYS A 206 -22.50 -0.53 -10.13
CA LYS A 206 -23.79 -0.88 -9.52
C LYS A 206 -23.92 -2.37 -9.25
N LYS A 207 -23.50 -3.19 -10.22
CA LYS A 207 -23.64 -4.64 -10.12
C LYS A 207 -22.61 -5.30 -9.22
N TYR A 208 -21.35 -4.88 -9.29
CA TYR A 208 -20.23 -5.62 -8.68
C TYR A 208 -19.52 -4.88 -7.55
N PHE A 209 -19.63 -3.56 -7.49
CA PHE A 209 -18.79 -2.70 -6.66
C PHE A 209 -19.61 -1.77 -5.75
N GLN A 210 -20.69 -2.32 -5.16
CA GLN A 210 -21.52 -1.65 -4.16
C GLN A 210 -21.54 -2.44 -2.85
N GLN A 211 -21.68 -1.74 -1.72
CA GLN A 211 -21.63 -2.32 -0.38
C GLN A 211 -22.71 -3.39 -0.13
N MET A 212 -23.88 -3.24 -0.73
CA MET A 212 -24.99 -4.19 -0.60
C MET A 212 -24.96 -5.33 -1.62
N ALA A 213 -23.98 -5.33 -2.54
CA ALA A 213 -23.88 -6.37 -3.54
C ALA A 213 -23.28 -7.65 -2.93
N GLU A 214 -23.87 -8.81 -3.24
CA GLU A 214 -23.36 -10.12 -2.81
C GLU A 214 -22.15 -10.56 -3.65
N THR A 215 -21.15 -9.70 -3.77
CA THR A 215 -19.96 -9.86 -4.61
C THR A 215 -18.71 -9.80 -3.73
N PRO A 216 -17.53 -10.21 -4.21
CA PRO A 216 -16.31 -10.08 -3.44
C PRO A 216 -16.04 -8.63 -3.00
N PHE A 217 -16.24 -7.66 -3.88
CA PHE A 217 -15.99 -6.27 -3.55
C PHE A 217 -17.11 -5.63 -2.73
N GLY A 218 -18.36 -6.09 -2.82
CA GLY A 218 -19.40 -5.66 -1.89
C GLY A 218 -19.07 -6.04 -0.45
N HIS A 219 -18.65 -7.29 -0.22
CA HIS A 219 -18.17 -7.74 1.10
C HIS A 219 -16.92 -6.99 1.57
N VAL A 220 -15.92 -6.78 0.69
CA VAL A 220 -14.72 -6.00 1.04
C VAL A 220 -15.09 -4.57 1.44
N LEU A 221 -15.99 -3.90 0.71
CA LEU A 221 -16.45 -2.56 1.04
C LEU A 221 -17.20 -2.52 2.38
N GLN A 222 -18.06 -3.52 2.64
CA GLN A 222 -18.75 -3.65 3.92
C GLN A 222 -17.78 -3.88 5.09
N TRP A 223 -16.79 -4.76 4.91
CA TRP A 223 -15.75 -4.99 5.92
C TRP A 223 -14.93 -3.74 6.21
N ARG A 224 -14.61 -2.93 5.20
CA ARG A 224 -13.92 -1.65 5.40
C ARG A 224 -14.73 -0.69 6.27
N LEU A 225 -16.06 -0.62 6.08
CA LEU A 225 -16.92 0.19 6.95
C LEU A 225 -16.89 -0.30 8.39
N TYR A 226 -17.03 -1.62 8.61
CA TYR A 226 -16.95 -2.19 9.96
C TYR A 226 -15.59 -1.96 10.61
N LEU A 227 -14.50 -2.13 9.87
CA LEU A 227 -13.13 -1.89 10.36
C LEU A 227 -12.90 -0.42 10.67
N PHE A 228 -13.48 0.49 9.90
CA PHE A 228 -13.43 1.93 10.19
C PHE A 228 -14.14 2.24 11.50
N ALA A 229 -15.37 1.74 11.68
CA ALA A 229 -16.11 1.89 12.93
C ALA A 229 -15.34 1.29 14.13
N ALA A 230 -14.81 0.07 13.98
CA ALA A 230 -14.01 -0.59 15.01
C ALA A 230 -12.70 0.14 15.32
N SER A 231 -12.06 0.78 14.32
CA SER A 231 -10.83 1.54 14.53
C SER A 231 -11.05 2.84 15.30
N ARG A 232 -12.25 3.43 15.19
CA ARG A 232 -12.62 4.63 15.94
C ARG A 232 -12.92 4.33 17.41
N THR A 233 -13.36 3.11 17.71
CA THR A 233 -13.67 2.67 19.08
C THR A 233 -12.53 1.89 19.73
N SER A 234 -11.53 1.47 18.96
CA SER A 234 -10.34 0.83 19.53
C SER A 234 -9.58 1.86 20.36
N LEU A 235 -9.48 1.60 21.67
CA LEU A 235 -8.58 2.33 22.56
C LEU A 235 -7.19 2.33 21.91
N THR A 236 -6.72 3.52 21.58
CA THR A 236 -5.41 3.75 20.98
C THR A 236 -4.37 3.17 21.92
N LYS A 237 -3.77 2.04 21.51
CA LYS A 237 -2.65 1.44 22.24
C LYS A 237 -1.48 2.42 22.19
N HIS A 238 -0.64 2.38 23.22
CA HIS A 238 0.52 3.28 23.32
C HIS A 238 0.13 4.76 23.43
N GLN A 239 -0.97 5.08 24.11
CA GLN A 239 -1.18 6.46 24.55
C GLN A 239 -0.48 6.71 25.87
N ALA A 240 0.17 7.87 25.94
CA ALA A 240 0.57 8.48 27.19
C ALA A 240 -0.69 8.80 27.99
N ARG A 241 -0.77 8.30 29.23
CA ARG A 241 -1.89 8.52 30.13
C ARG A 241 -1.42 9.41 31.27
N TRP A 242 -2.03 10.58 31.38
CA TRP A 242 -1.79 11.50 32.49
C TRP A 242 -2.51 10.99 33.74
N SER A 243 -1.86 11.11 34.90
CA SER A 243 -2.56 11.00 36.17
C SER A 243 -3.57 12.15 36.32
N LEU A 244 -4.59 11.95 37.15
CA LEU A 244 -5.66 12.94 37.37
C LEU A 244 -5.13 14.26 37.97
N ASP A 245 -4.05 14.18 38.75
CA ASP A 245 -3.32 15.32 39.31
C ASP A 245 -2.39 16.00 38.30
N GLY A 246 -2.15 15.39 37.13
CA GLY A 246 -1.23 15.90 36.11
C GLY A 246 0.27 15.75 36.44
N GLU A 247 0.62 15.13 37.57
CA GLU A 247 2.02 15.04 38.03
C GLU A 247 2.81 13.93 37.32
N THR A 248 2.12 12.94 36.77
CA THR A 248 2.76 11.78 36.13
C THR A 248 2.16 11.44 34.77
N VAL A 249 3.00 10.92 33.89
CA VAL A 249 2.63 10.36 32.59
C VAL A 249 3.05 8.89 32.52
N ASP A 250 2.09 8.00 32.26
CA ASP A 250 2.30 6.58 32.02
C ASP A 250 2.31 6.31 30.51
N TYR A 251 3.43 5.79 30.01
CA TYR A 251 3.56 5.34 28.63
C TYR A 251 4.18 3.94 28.60
N MET A 252 3.45 2.98 28.02
CA MET A 252 3.89 1.59 27.88
C MET A 252 4.33 0.91 29.20
N GLY A 253 3.75 1.32 30.33
CA GLY A 253 4.09 0.77 31.66
C GLY A 253 5.27 1.48 32.33
N THR A 254 5.88 2.45 31.67
CA THR A 254 6.85 3.37 32.28
C THR A 254 6.10 4.59 32.76
N LYS A 255 6.24 4.91 34.05
CA LYS A 255 5.71 6.14 34.64
C LYS A 255 6.83 7.14 34.80
N LEU A 256 6.61 8.36 34.31
CA LEU A 256 7.51 9.49 34.46
C LEU A 256 6.79 10.60 35.22
N HIS A 257 7.45 11.14 36.23
CA HIS A 257 7.00 12.38 36.86
C HIS A 257 7.30 13.56 35.94
N MET A 258 6.49 14.63 36.00
CA MET A 258 6.65 15.77 35.10
C MET A 258 8.02 16.46 35.23
N GLU A 259 8.61 16.46 36.43
CA GLU A 259 10.00 16.92 36.62
C GLU A 259 11.00 16.08 35.82
N GLN A 260 10.80 14.77 35.75
CA GLN A 260 11.66 13.86 34.98
C GLN A 260 11.46 14.05 33.48
N VAL A 261 10.24 14.39 33.05
CA VAL A 261 9.96 14.74 31.65
C VAL A 261 10.75 15.98 31.26
N THR A 262 10.75 17.03 32.09
CA THR A 262 11.54 18.25 31.84
C THR A 262 13.03 17.94 31.77
N GLN A 263 13.55 17.16 32.72
CA GLN A 263 14.95 16.74 32.72
C GLN A 263 15.33 15.93 31.48
N LEU A 264 14.45 15.03 31.04
CA LEU A 264 14.64 14.24 29.83
C LEU A 264 14.66 15.14 28.59
N VAL A 265 13.70 16.06 28.45
CA VAL A 265 13.68 17.00 27.33
C VAL A 265 14.96 17.83 27.28
N GLU A 266 15.41 18.34 28.43
CA GLU A 266 16.67 19.09 28.49
C GLU A 266 17.90 18.23 28.18
N SER A 267 17.94 16.98 28.65
CA SER A 267 19.08 16.09 28.38
C SER A 267 19.15 15.70 26.91
N GLU A 268 18.01 15.34 26.31
CA GLU A 268 17.91 15.02 24.88
C GLU A 268 18.21 16.24 24.02
N PHE A 269 17.72 17.43 24.41
CA PHE A 269 18.07 18.68 23.73
C PHE A 269 19.58 18.94 23.76
N ARG A 270 20.22 18.85 24.93
CA ARG A 270 21.67 19.03 25.06
C ARG A 270 22.44 18.01 24.22
N GLN A 271 22.01 16.76 24.21
CA GLN A 271 22.65 15.72 23.41
C GLN A 271 22.48 15.95 21.90
N ALA A 272 21.26 16.29 21.46
CA ALA A 272 20.97 16.61 20.06
C ALA A 272 21.75 17.85 19.61
N HIS A 273 21.81 18.89 20.45
CA HIS A 273 22.57 20.10 20.19
C HIS A 273 24.07 19.80 20.06
N SER A 274 24.66 19.05 20.98
CA SER A 274 26.07 18.67 20.88
C SER A 274 26.35 17.80 19.65
N LEU A 275 25.46 16.85 19.33
CA LEU A 275 25.61 16.03 18.13
C LEU A 275 25.53 16.88 16.85
N LEU A 276 24.57 17.80 16.76
CA LEU A 276 24.44 18.68 15.62
C LEU A 276 25.64 19.63 15.52
N TYR A 277 25.87 20.45 16.54
CA TYR A 277 26.86 21.52 16.46
C TYR A 277 28.29 21.00 16.56
N ASP A 278 28.62 20.14 17.52
CA ASP A 278 30.01 19.73 17.74
C ASP A 278 30.47 18.65 16.75
N LYS A 279 29.57 17.72 16.40
CA LYS A 279 29.92 16.58 15.54
C LYS A 279 29.55 16.79 14.08
N LEU A 280 28.29 17.09 13.77
CA LEU A 280 27.82 17.18 12.38
C LEU A 280 28.23 18.49 11.71
N LEU A 281 28.20 19.59 12.46
CA LEU A 281 28.66 20.92 12.03
C LEU A 281 30.12 21.17 12.45
N PHE A 282 30.83 20.16 12.96
CA PHE A 282 32.24 20.24 13.36
C PHE A 282 32.59 21.38 14.34
N GLY A 283 31.63 21.98 15.04
CA GLY A 283 31.82 23.15 15.90
C GLY A 283 31.94 24.48 15.14
N MET A 284 31.35 24.56 13.94
CA MET A 284 31.24 25.81 13.17
C MET A 284 30.68 26.96 14.01
N ARG A 285 31.36 28.11 13.96
CA ARG A 285 30.93 29.35 14.62
C ARG A 285 30.33 30.36 13.64
N ASP A 286 30.60 30.20 12.34
CA ASP A 286 30.30 31.20 11.32
C ASP A 286 28.99 30.93 10.54
N ILE A 287 28.24 29.89 10.90
CA ILE A 287 26.87 29.71 10.41
C ILE A 287 25.93 30.49 11.33
N ALA A 288 25.39 31.60 10.82
CA ALA A 288 24.31 32.31 11.50
C ALA A 288 23.14 31.34 11.75
N PRO A 289 22.67 31.19 13.00
CA PRO A 289 21.52 30.36 13.30
C PRO A 289 20.32 30.83 12.47
N ILE A 290 19.73 29.93 11.69
CA ILE A 290 18.49 30.21 10.99
C ILE A 290 17.36 30.06 11.99
N GLU A 291 16.68 31.17 12.27
CA GLU A 291 15.53 31.15 13.16
C GLU A 291 14.35 30.48 12.45
N ALA A 292 13.89 29.34 12.98
CA ALA A 292 12.85 28.53 12.34
C ALA A 292 11.56 29.31 12.02
N TRP A 293 11.21 30.32 12.82
CA TRP A 293 10.01 31.16 12.60
C TRP A 293 10.13 32.10 11.40
N ARG A 294 11.34 32.35 10.89
CA ARG A 294 11.58 33.16 9.69
C ARG A 294 11.49 32.34 8.40
N LEU A 295 11.55 31.01 8.51
CA LEU A 295 11.38 30.12 7.36
C LEU A 295 9.90 30.05 6.98
N HIS A 296 9.62 30.31 5.72
CA HIS A 296 8.36 29.97 5.10
C HIS A 296 8.36 28.47 4.80
N ASP A 297 7.74 27.69 5.69
CA ASP A 297 7.47 26.28 5.50
C ASP A 297 5.95 26.06 5.50
N ASP A 298 5.44 25.38 4.48
CA ASP A 298 4.03 25.05 4.36
C ASP A 298 3.88 23.54 4.54
N LEU A 299 3.50 23.14 5.75
CA LEU A 299 3.33 21.74 6.12
C LEU A 299 2.17 21.05 5.37
N ASP A 300 1.30 21.82 4.72
CA ASP A 300 0.21 21.29 3.90
C ASP A 300 0.64 21.01 2.45
N VAL A 301 1.83 21.47 2.04
CA VAL A 301 2.41 21.19 0.72
C VAL A 301 3.10 19.81 0.74
N ASP A 302 2.40 18.82 0.19
CA ASP A 302 2.86 17.42 0.03
C ASP A 302 3.17 17.09 -1.45
N ASP A 303 3.49 18.12 -2.24
CA ASP A 303 3.83 17.97 -3.65
C ASP A 303 5.21 17.31 -3.82
N TYR A 304 5.34 16.51 -4.88
CA TYR A 304 6.58 15.80 -5.16
C TYR A 304 7.76 16.77 -5.37
N GLY A 305 8.79 16.65 -4.53
CA GLY A 305 9.98 17.52 -4.57
C GLY A 305 9.81 18.88 -3.89
N ALA A 306 8.65 19.15 -3.28
CA ALA A 306 8.45 20.35 -2.50
C ALA A 306 9.34 20.33 -1.25
N SER A 307 10.05 21.43 -1.04
CA SER A 307 10.90 21.65 0.13
C SER A 307 10.95 23.14 0.43
N TRP A 308 10.91 23.50 1.70
CA TRP A 308 11.16 24.87 2.16
C TRP A 308 12.53 25.41 1.67
N LEU A 309 13.49 24.53 1.37
CA LEU A 309 14.78 24.89 0.77
C LEU A 309 14.66 25.55 -0.61
N THR A 310 13.57 25.25 -1.33
CA THR A 310 13.31 25.74 -2.69
C THR A 310 12.26 26.84 -2.76
N ASP A 311 11.68 27.24 -1.61
CA ASP A 311 10.74 28.35 -1.55
C ASP A 311 11.48 29.67 -1.79
N GLU A 312 11.04 30.44 -2.79
CA GLU A 312 11.70 31.69 -3.19
C GLU A 312 11.71 32.73 -2.06
N ARG A 313 10.73 32.68 -1.14
CA ARG A 313 10.67 33.58 0.03
C ARG A 313 11.77 33.28 1.05
N ASN A 314 12.36 32.09 1.02
CA ASN A 314 13.47 31.72 1.90
C ASN A 314 14.84 32.03 1.28
N ARG A 315 14.91 32.51 0.01
CA ARG A 315 16.17 32.69 -0.71
C ARG A 315 17.18 33.58 0.02
N GLU A 316 16.73 34.69 0.61
CA GLU A 316 17.61 35.61 1.34
C GLU A 316 18.11 34.99 2.65
N ILE A 317 17.26 34.24 3.35
CA ILE A 317 17.58 33.59 4.63
C ILE A 317 18.58 32.45 4.42
N LEU A 318 18.53 31.78 3.26
CA LEU A 318 19.39 30.65 2.91
C LEU A 318 20.65 31.04 2.14
N ALA A 319 20.84 32.33 1.86
CA ALA A 319 22.01 32.80 1.11
C ALA A 319 23.32 32.41 1.83
N GLY A 320 24.26 31.82 1.09
CA GLY A 320 25.58 31.42 1.62
C GLY A 320 25.59 30.17 2.50
N THR A 321 24.46 29.47 2.64
CA THR A 321 24.37 28.24 3.47
C THR A 321 24.69 26.96 2.70
N HIS A 322 24.63 26.98 1.36
CA HIS A 322 24.64 25.77 0.53
C HIS A 322 25.94 24.96 0.58
N ASP A 323 27.08 25.62 0.82
CA ASP A 323 28.43 25.03 0.84
C ASP A 323 29.13 25.23 2.18
N ALA A 324 28.45 25.81 3.18
CA ALA A 324 29.07 26.21 4.45
C ALA A 324 29.75 25.02 5.17
N LEU A 325 29.12 23.85 5.13
CA LEU A 325 29.69 22.61 5.67
C LEU A 325 30.91 22.13 4.88
N LEU A 326 30.87 22.24 3.55
CA LEU A 326 31.98 21.80 2.70
C LEU A 326 33.22 22.67 2.94
N ARG A 327 33.03 24.00 2.99
CA ARG A 327 34.09 24.96 3.31
C ARG A 327 34.74 24.64 4.66
N GLN A 328 33.95 24.35 5.69
CA GLN A 328 34.50 24.02 7.01
C GLN A 328 35.30 22.70 7.01
N ILE A 329 34.87 21.70 6.25
CA ILE A 329 35.59 20.42 6.12
C ILE A 329 36.93 20.66 5.41
N GLU A 330 36.93 21.44 4.33
CA GLU A 330 38.14 21.79 3.58
C GLU A 330 39.14 22.56 4.45
N GLU A 331 38.70 23.54 5.24
CA GLU A 331 39.54 24.31 6.17
C GLU A 331 40.19 23.47 7.29
N ARG A 332 39.67 22.26 7.57
CA ARG A 332 40.19 21.35 8.59
C ARG A 332 40.98 20.17 8.04
N ALA A 333 41.05 20.05 6.72
CA ALA A 333 41.81 19.01 6.04
C ALA A 333 43.29 19.41 5.85
N ASP A 334 43.61 20.70 6.01
CA ASP A 334 44.96 21.23 6.23
C ASP A 334 45.32 21.23 7.73
#